data_AF-A0A520YHG1-F1
#
_entry.id   AF-A0A520YHG1-F1
#
_cell.length_a   1.000
_cell.length_b   1.000
_cell.length_c   1.000
_cell.angle_alpha   90.00
_cell.angle_beta   90.00
_cell.angle_gamma   90.00
#
_symmetry.space_group_name_H-M   'P 1'
#
loop_
_entity.id
_entity.type
_entity.pdbx_description
1 polymer ?
#
loop_
_entity_poly.entity_id
_entity_poly.type
_entity_poly.pdbx_seq_one_letter_code
_entity_poly.pdbx_strand_id
1 'polypeptide(L)'
;MRILRFGAIALLGSLCWSAGLASADGGAAALLPFQGAQAAKVRQSVQRGLAAAEVELVPLKRVTATVKKTKGYAKQAAKLGASALVRTRVRRVEGRWVGDTEVRNARGQRIEKFRTTSSSLTRLSNRVVAGLMKTGHMPLRGAPAAAKAKPEVPGPTEPRLVVRPFTGAQAAKIRGASVRGLRQEPVELFPNKQFTAEARSMGANLKSEGGHVAPAAALAVSGLIEGDVLYEDRIWSAYIRLVDGDSAKVISQHYYDASTSTALAKSVQANIGLDFRKDIRKLGVAVPAAAAAAPVAPVAVASSTRDEPASAKEKEEPKPKAKKKRREDHRPAAVDIEVDFRVVHRTFKYNDVLPNDTRGDLRDYTLQAGPGVGIKFQYYPGAHFTAGVGAQFGIDFEWERLFNFDSTRTEEQADGTDRTLTFPTESQQFLIGLRWRYPKGRWEPSVVLGYGVHRFSFGVSGPPVLGEDNTAGVPSVKYEFVRVGGGFRVEIGKQKLFILGASIAFRGTFSVGGIGTNVWFPEAKANGMDALLMMGFALPKGFEIRLSGDYRRYGFDLNPVPGEAPYVAGGALDQYFGGALGVAWRR
;
A
#
# COMPACT_ATOMS: atom_id res chain seq x y z
N MET A 1 20.94 -4.73 -46.72
CA MET A 1 20.20 -5.02 -45.47
C MET A 1 21.20 -5.31 -44.37
N ARG A 2 21.47 -4.33 -43.49
CA ARG A 2 22.47 -4.43 -42.42
C ARG A 2 21.75 -4.59 -41.08
N ILE A 3 22.01 -5.70 -40.42
CA ILE A 3 21.54 -6.05 -39.08
C ILE A 3 22.40 -5.28 -38.08
N LEU A 4 21.79 -4.36 -37.32
CA LEU A 4 22.47 -3.66 -36.22
C LEU A 4 22.45 -4.55 -34.96
N ARG A 5 23.65 -4.94 -34.52
CA ARG A 5 23.95 -5.44 -33.18
C ARG A 5 24.22 -4.25 -32.26
N PHE A 6 23.48 -4.13 -31.18
CA PHE A 6 23.88 -3.45 -29.95
C PHE A 6 23.72 -4.52 -28.85
N GLY A 7 24.69 -4.83 -28.01
CA GLY A 7 25.75 -4.01 -27.43
C GLY A 7 25.60 -4.16 -25.92
N ALA A 8 26.33 -5.11 -25.36
CA ALA A 8 26.28 -5.49 -23.95
C ALA A 8 26.62 -4.31 -23.03
N ILE A 9 25.80 -4.11 -22.00
CA ILE A 9 26.16 -3.28 -20.84
C ILE A 9 26.16 -4.22 -19.63
N ALA A 10 27.37 -4.57 -19.18
CA ALA A 10 27.62 -5.11 -17.86
C ALA A 10 27.57 -3.95 -16.85
N LEU A 11 26.81 -4.11 -15.77
CA LEU A 11 26.93 -3.26 -14.59
C LEU A 11 26.73 -4.10 -13.33
N LEU A 12 27.82 -4.21 -12.58
CA LEU A 12 27.93 -4.76 -11.24
C LEU A 12 26.92 -4.09 -10.30
N GLY A 13 26.00 -4.89 -9.74
CA GLY A 13 25.10 -4.49 -8.65
C GLY A 13 25.41 -5.30 -7.40
N SER A 14 26.33 -4.79 -6.59
CA SER A 14 26.69 -5.27 -5.24
C SER A 14 25.46 -5.45 -4.34
N LEU A 15 25.27 -6.66 -3.80
CA LEU A 15 24.45 -6.93 -2.62
C LEU A 15 25.00 -6.11 -1.44
N CYS A 16 24.26 -5.09 -1.00
CA CYS A 16 24.45 -4.47 0.31
C CYS A 16 23.17 -4.68 1.12
N TRP A 17 23.19 -5.70 1.98
CA TRP A 17 22.25 -5.81 3.08
C TRP A 17 22.57 -4.74 4.12
N SER A 18 21.69 -3.76 4.28
CA SER A 18 21.79 -2.79 5.37
C SER A 18 21.14 -3.37 6.64
N ALA A 19 21.98 -3.76 7.60
CA ALA A 19 21.57 -4.13 8.95
C ALA A 19 20.97 -2.91 9.68
N GLY A 20 19.72 -3.02 10.10
CA GLY A 20 19.09 -2.05 11.01
C GLY A 20 19.59 -2.28 12.44
N LEU A 21 20.33 -1.32 13.00
CA LEU A 21 20.73 -1.30 14.40
C LEU A 21 19.54 -0.97 15.29
N ALA A 22 18.89 -1.99 15.83
CA ALA A 22 18.00 -1.85 16.97
C ALA A 22 18.83 -1.82 18.26
N SER A 23 18.49 -0.90 19.17
CA SER A 23 19.15 -0.76 20.48
C SER A 23 18.72 -1.92 21.39
N ALA A 24 19.45 -3.03 21.33
CA ALA A 24 19.42 -4.03 22.39
C ALA A 24 20.30 -3.51 23.55
N ASP A 25 19.70 -3.26 24.71
CA ASP A 25 20.45 -3.26 25.97
C ASP A 25 21.25 -4.57 26.00
N GLY A 26 22.58 -4.53 26.20
CA GLY A 26 23.50 -5.65 25.96
C GLY A 26 23.37 -6.87 26.89
N GLY A 27 22.17 -7.42 27.06
CA GLY A 27 21.87 -8.65 27.79
C GLY A 27 21.21 -9.70 26.90
N ALA A 28 21.15 -10.94 27.38
CA ALA A 28 20.58 -12.07 26.65
C ALA A 28 19.03 -12.03 26.59
N ALA A 29 18.41 -12.70 25.63
CA ALA A 29 16.98 -12.95 25.62
C ALA A 29 16.63 -14.16 26.50
N ALA A 30 15.62 -14.05 27.35
CA ALA A 30 15.12 -15.16 28.15
C ALA A 30 13.74 -15.61 27.65
N LEU A 31 13.67 -16.86 27.18
CA LEU A 31 12.41 -17.53 26.87
C LEU A 31 11.76 -18.01 28.16
N LEU A 32 10.72 -17.33 28.64
CA LEU A 32 9.94 -17.75 29.79
C LEU A 32 9.18 -19.06 29.52
N PRO A 33 8.68 -19.79 30.54
CA PRO A 33 7.86 -20.97 30.32
C PRO A 33 6.65 -20.65 29.43
N PHE A 34 6.61 -21.26 28.25
CA PHE A 34 5.47 -21.14 27.35
C PHE A 34 4.27 -21.89 27.94
N GLN A 35 3.06 -21.39 27.70
CA GLN A 35 1.84 -21.93 28.29
C GLN A 35 1.01 -22.70 27.27
N GLY A 36 0.42 -23.83 27.67
CA GLY A 36 -0.55 -24.60 26.89
C GLY A 36 0.01 -25.90 26.28
N ALA A 37 -0.80 -26.55 25.45
CA ALA A 37 -0.49 -27.87 24.89
C ALA A 37 0.75 -27.82 24.00
N GLN A 38 1.70 -28.76 24.20
CA GLN A 38 2.97 -28.85 23.46
C GLN A 38 3.85 -27.58 23.56
N ALA A 39 3.56 -26.67 24.49
CA ALA A 39 4.27 -25.41 24.63
C ALA A 39 5.76 -25.59 24.96
N ALA A 40 6.12 -26.65 25.70
CA ALA A 40 7.51 -27.00 25.97
C ALA A 40 8.31 -27.33 24.70
N LYS A 41 7.70 -28.10 23.77
CA LYS A 41 8.33 -28.44 22.48
C LYS A 41 8.49 -27.20 21.61
N VAL A 42 7.47 -26.33 21.56
CA VAL A 42 7.55 -25.05 20.84
C VAL A 42 8.65 -24.17 21.42
N ARG A 43 8.76 -24.07 22.76
CA ARG A 43 9.83 -23.30 23.43
C ARG A 43 11.22 -23.81 23.06
N GLN A 44 11.44 -25.13 23.07
CA GLN A 44 12.72 -25.74 22.67
C GLN A 44 13.06 -25.48 21.20
N SER A 45 12.08 -25.59 20.30
CA SER A 45 12.28 -25.31 18.88
C SER A 45 12.54 -23.82 18.62
N VAL A 46 11.83 -22.91 19.31
CA VAL A 46 12.10 -21.47 19.24
C VAL A 46 13.49 -21.13 19.78
N GLN A 47 13.93 -21.77 20.88
CA GLN A 47 15.29 -21.59 21.40
C GLN A 47 16.34 -22.00 20.36
N ARG A 48 16.18 -23.17 19.73
CA ARG A 48 17.10 -23.64 18.68
C ARG A 48 17.12 -22.69 17.47
N GLY A 49 15.96 -22.22 17.03
CA GLY A 49 15.86 -21.28 15.91
C GLY A 49 16.48 -19.92 16.21
N LEU A 50 16.29 -19.38 17.42
CA LEU A 50 16.92 -18.12 17.85
C LEU A 50 18.44 -18.28 18.04
N ALA A 51 18.91 -19.40 18.58
CA ALA A 51 20.34 -19.69 18.68
C ALA A 51 21.01 -19.80 17.30
N ALA A 52 20.33 -20.41 16.33
CA ALA A 52 20.78 -20.47 14.94
C ALA A 52 20.80 -19.09 14.26
N ALA A 53 20.00 -18.15 14.73
CA ALA A 53 20.00 -16.75 14.31
C ALA A 53 20.95 -15.87 15.15
N GLU A 54 21.91 -16.48 15.85
CA GLU A 54 22.93 -15.81 16.67
C GLU A 54 22.37 -14.91 17.79
N VAL A 55 21.16 -15.18 18.26
CA VAL A 55 20.59 -14.46 19.41
C VAL A 55 21.21 -15.00 20.70
N GLU A 56 21.70 -14.11 21.55
CA GLU A 56 22.22 -14.49 22.86
C GLU A 56 21.06 -14.90 23.78
N LEU A 57 21.07 -16.12 24.30
CA LEU A 57 19.95 -16.70 25.03
C LEU A 57 20.34 -17.13 26.45
N VAL A 58 19.47 -16.83 27.41
CA VAL A 58 19.58 -17.38 28.76
C VAL A 58 19.28 -18.89 28.74
N PRO A 59 20.16 -19.76 29.27
CA PRO A 59 19.92 -21.20 29.28
C PRO A 59 18.60 -21.56 29.96
N LEU A 60 17.78 -22.42 29.34
CA LEU A 60 16.44 -22.78 29.85
C LEU A 60 16.46 -23.29 31.30
N LYS A 61 17.53 -23.97 31.71
CA LYS A 61 17.73 -24.47 33.08
C LYS A 61 17.74 -23.35 34.13
N ARG A 62 18.12 -22.12 33.77
CA ARG A 62 18.09 -20.95 34.66
C ARG A 62 16.71 -20.27 34.69
N VAL A 63 15.84 -20.57 33.73
CA VAL A 63 14.52 -19.96 33.57
C VAL A 63 13.44 -20.89 34.13
N THR A 64 13.41 -21.04 35.45
CA THR A 64 12.50 -21.95 36.19
C THR A 64 11.26 -21.28 36.76
N ALA A 65 11.29 -19.96 36.98
CA ALA A 65 10.17 -19.26 37.64
C ALA A 65 9.02 -18.91 36.68
N THR A 66 7.81 -19.37 37.01
CA THR A 66 6.57 -18.92 36.37
C THR A 66 6.08 -17.65 37.07
N VAL A 67 6.35 -16.48 36.51
CA VAL A 67 5.88 -15.22 37.11
C VAL A 67 4.40 -15.00 36.79
N LYS A 68 3.55 -15.02 37.83
CA LYS A 68 2.10 -14.81 37.71
C LYS A 68 1.68 -13.32 37.66
N LYS A 69 2.53 -12.36 38.06
CA LYS A 69 2.18 -10.93 38.19
C LYS A 69 3.14 -10.01 37.42
N THR A 70 2.63 -8.91 36.85
CA THR A 70 3.37 -7.92 36.05
C THR A 70 4.59 -7.33 36.76
N LYS A 71 4.50 -7.03 38.07
CA LYS A 71 5.65 -6.55 38.87
C LYS A 71 6.81 -7.55 38.99
N GLY A 72 6.59 -8.82 38.67
CA GLY A 72 7.64 -9.85 38.73
C GLY A 72 8.56 -9.89 37.51
N TYR A 73 8.14 -9.35 36.36
CA TYR A 73 8.94 -9.45 35.13
C TYR A 73 10.22 -8.63 35.19
N ALA A 74 10.19 -7.41 35.74
CA ALA A 74 11.39 -6.59 35.91
C ALA A 74 12.42 -7.28 36.82
N LYS A 75 11.96 -7.81 37.96
CA LYS A 75 12.81 -8.59 38.88
C LYS A 75 13.35 -9.85 38.23
N GLN A 76 12.56 -10.51 37.39
CA GLN A 76 12.97 -11.71 36.67
C GLN A 76 13.99 -11.40 35.57
N ALA A 77 13.80 -10.32 34.80
CA ALA A 77 14.77 -9.86 33.82
C ALA A 77 16.11 -9.53 34.49
N ALA A 78 16.08 -8.76 35.58
CA ALA A 78 17.26 -8.44 36.38
C ALA A 78 17.96 -9.70 36.92
N LYS A 79 17.21 -10.64 37.51
CA LYS A 79 17.75 -11.91 38.03
C LYS A 79 18.39 -12.78 36.94
N LEU A 80 17.86 -12.72 35.72
CA LEU A 80 18.35 -13.50 34.58
C LEU A 80 19.42 -12.77 33.76
N GLY A 81 19.69 -11.49 34.04
CA GLY A 81 20.54 -10.64 33.19
C GLY A 81 19.97 -10.49 31.78
N ALA A 82 18.64 -10.49 31.64
CA ALA A 82 17.97 -10.53 30.35
C ALA A 82 17.52 -9.14 29.88
N SER A 83 17.82 -8.78 28.63
CA SER A 83 17.36 -7.54 27.98
C SER A 83 15.93 -7.66 27.43
N ALA A 84 15.59 -8.86 26.97
CA ALA A 84 14.28 -9.21 26.43
C ALA A 84 13.71 -10.46 27.12
N LEU A 85 12.45 -10.39 27.54
CA LEU A 85 11.68 -11.52 28.04
C LEU A 85 10.62 -11.91 27.02
N VAL A 86 10.62 -13.17 26.59
CA VAL A 86 9.66 -13.69 25.61
C VAL A 86 8.73 -14.70 26.28
N ARG A 87 7.42 -14.53 26.06
CA ARG A 87 6.40 -15.48 26.50
C ARG A 87 5.47 -15.80 25.35
N THR A 88 5.13 -17.07 25.19
CA THR A 88 4.13 -17.51 24.21
C THR A 88 3.07 -18.39 24.87
N ARG A 89 1.81 -18.17 24.52
CA ARG A 89 0.70 -19.08 24.82
C ARG A 89 0.36 -19.87 23.56
N VAL A 90 0.52 -21.19 23.62
CA VAL A 90 0.26 -22.14 22.54
C VAL A 90 -1.07 -22.85 22.80
N ARG A 91 -1.96 -22.86 21.81
CA ARG A 91 -3.23 -23.59 21.87
C ARG A 91 -3.61 -24.13 20.49
N ARG A 92 -4.48 -25.14 20.46
CA ARG A 92 -5.08 -25.65 19.23
C ARG A 92 -6.49 -25.09 19.11
N VAL A 93 -6.79 -24.45 17.99
CA VAL A 93 -8.09 -23.83 17.67
C VAL A 93 -8.45 -24.28 16.27
N GLU A 94 -9.58 -24.96 16.11
CA GLU A 94 -10.10 -25.41 14.80
C GLU A 94 -9.03 -26.18 13.97
N GLY A 95 -8.38 -27.15 14.61
CA GLY A 95 -7.33 -27.95 13.97
C GLY A 95 -5.98 -27.24 13.76
N ARG A 96 -5.91 -25.92 13.92
CA ARG A 96 -4.69 -25.11 13.75
C ARG A 96 -4.01 -24.79 15.10
N TRP A 97 -2.69 -24.76 15.10
CA TRP A 97 -1.88 -24.31 16.22
C TRP A 97 -1.79 -22.78 16.21
N VAL A 98 -2.07 -22.15 17.35
CA VAL A 98 -2.03 -20.70 17.55
C VAL A 98 -1.03 -20.36 18.65
N GLY A 99 -0.11 -19.44 18.38
CA GLY A 99 0.87 -18.91 19.32
C GLY A 99 0.63 -17.41 19.54
N ASP A 100 0.12 -17.04 20.71
CA ASP A 100 0.05 -15.64 21.14
C ASP A 100 1.37 -15.28 21.85
N THR A 101 2.25 -14.52 21.18
CA THR A 101 3.61 -14.19 21.66
C THR A 101 3.69 -12.75 22.14
N GLU A 102 4.38 -12.55 23.26
CA GLU A 102 4.58 -11.27 23.93
C GLU A 102 6.07 -11.06 24.22
N VAL A 103 6.60 -9.88 23.88
CA VAL A 103 7.98 -9.48 24.15
C VAL A 103 7.97 -8.32 25.15
N ARG A 104 8.77 -8.44 26.20
CA ARG A 104 8.93 -7.43 27.26
C ARG A 104 10.40 -7.00 27.39
N ASN A 105 10.64 -5.74 27.75
CA ASN A 105 11.99 -5.22 28.04
C ASN A 105 12.47 -5.63 29.44
N ALA A 106 13.70 -5.25 29.78
CA ALA A 106 14.30 -5.44 31.10
C ALA A 106 13.50 -4.78 32.24
N ARG A 107 12.74 -3.71 31.96
CA ARG A 107 11.83 -3.05 32.92
C ARG A 107 10.52 -3.83 33.12
N GLY A 108 10.35 -4.96 32.43
CA GLY A 108 9.15 -5.79 32.47
C GLY A 108 7.95 -5.17 31.74
N GLN A 109 8.13 -4.08 30.98
CA GLN A 109 7.09 -3.46 30.17
C GLN A 109 6.90 -4.25 28.87
N ARG A 110 5.65 -4.38 28.42
CA ARG A 110 5.33 -5.01 27.13
C ARG A 110 5.66 -4.05 26.01
N ILE A 111 6.55 -4.47 25.13
CA ILE A 111 6.95 -3.68 23.95
C ILE A 111 6.13 -4.14 22.75
N GLU A 112 6.02 -5.47 22.56
CA GLU A 112 5.43 -6.04 21.36
C GLU A 112 4.51 -7.21 21.71
N LYS A 113 3.44 -7.41 20.92
CA LYS A 113 2.56 -8.56 21.01
C LYS A 113 2.07 -8.94 19.62
N PHE A 114 2.25 -10.20 19.24
CA PHE A 114 1.79 -10.71 17.96
C PHE A 114 1.21 -12.11 18.07
N ARG A 115 0.34 -12.46 17.12
CA ARG A 115 -0.29 -13.77 17.01
C ARG A 115 0.24 -14.49 15.76
N THR A 116 0.65 -15.74 15.93
CA THR A 116 0.99 -16.63 14.82
C THR A 116 0.04 -17.82 14.78
N THR A 117 -0.27 -18.30 13.58
CA THR A 117 -1.09 -19.51 13.37
C THR A 117 -0.38 -20.46 12.40
N SER A 118 -0.60 -21.76 12.53
CA SER A 118 -0.08 -22.75 11.59
C SER A 118 -0.81 -24.09 11.67
N SER A 119 -0.72 -24.90 10.61
CA SER A 119 -1.23 -26.27 10.62
C SER A 119 -0.34 -27.25 11.41
N SER A 120 0.94 -26.95 11.62
CA SER A 120 1.87 -27.82 12.36
C SER A 120 2.69 -27.07 13.42
N LEU A 121 3.15 -27.79 14.44
CA LEU A 121 3.96 -27.24 15.55
C LEU A 121 5.32 -26.70 15.06
N THR A 122 5.95 -27.39 14.11
CA THR A 122 7.23 -26.97 13.52
C THR A 122 7.08 -25.64 12.80
N ARG A 123 6.07 -25.53 11.92
CA ARG A 123 5.78 -24.28 11.21
C ARG A 123 5.37 -23.15 12.17
N LEU A 124 4.62 -23.46 13.23
CA LEU A 124 4.32 -22.47 14.28
C LEU A 124 5.61 -21.95 14.92
N SER A 125 6.52 -22.84 15.31
CA SER A 125 7.79 -22.49 15.95
C SER A 125 8.64 -21.59 15.05
N ASN A 126 8.78 -21.95 13.77
CA ASN A 126 9.52 -21.14 12.79
C ASN A 126 8.89 -19.76 12.59
N ARG A 127 7.56 -19.67 12.55
CA ARG A 127 6.84 -18.38 12.46
C ARG A 127 7.03 -17.52 13.71
N VAL A 128 7.10 -18.13 14.90
CA VAL A 128 7.41 -17.40 16.14
C VAL A 128 8.83 -16.84 16.09
N VAL A 129 9.82 -17.62 15.64
CA VAL A 129 11.21 -17.14 15.47
C VAL A 129 11.27 -15.98 14.48
N ALA A 130 10.68 -16.14 13.30
CA ALA A 130 10.62 -15.06 12.30
C ALA A 130 9.92 -13.80 12.83
N GLY A 131 8.83 -13.97 13.58
CA GLY A 131 8.13 -12.87 14.25
C GLY A 131 9.02 -12.15 15.26
N LEU A 132 9.76 -12.88 16.10
CA LEU A 132 10.69 -12.32 17.07
C LEU A 132 11.83 -11.55 16.41
N MET A 133 12.44 -12.10 15.36
CA MET A 133 13.51 -11.42 14.63
C MET A 133 13.01 -10.13 13.95
N LYS A 134 11.79 -10.16 13.41
CA LYS A 134 11.15 -8.98 12.80
C LYS A 134 10.93 -7.83 13.79
N THR A 135 10.80 -8.12 15.08
CA THR A 135 10.64 -7.06 16.10
C THR A 135 11.88 -6.19 16.28
N GLY A 136 13.06 -6.67 15.90
CA GLY A 136 14.34 -5.99 16.17
C GLY A 136 14.75 -5.97 17.66
N HIS A 137 13.97 -6.54 18.59
CA HIS A 137 14.26 -6.50 20.02
C HIS A 137 15.10 -7.68 20.52
N MET A 138 15.60 -8.54 19.64
CA MET A 138 16.41 -9.70 20.02
C MET A 138 17.89 -9.29 20.07
N PRO A 139 18.62 -9.59 21.17
CA PRO A 139 20.03 -9.27 21.30
C PRO A 139 20.87 -10.21 20.42
N LEU A 140 21.44 -9.66 19.35
CA LEU A 140 22.36 -10.40 18.47
C LEU A 140 23.75 -10.46 19.11
N ARG A 141 24.36 -11.65 19.08
CA ARG A 141 25.71 -11.89 19.61
C ARG A 141 26.71 -11.02 18.84
N GLY A 142 27.49 -10.22 19.56
CA GLY A 142 28.49 -9.33 18.96
C GLY A 142 27.97 -7.97 18.49
N ALA A 143 26.69 -7.64 18.71
CA ALA A 143 26.25 -6.26 18.59
C ALA A 143 27.00 -5.39 19.62
N PRO A 144 27.64 -4.28 19.22
CA PRO A 144 28.36 -3.42 20.15
C PRO A 144 27.39 -2.94 21.24
N ALA A 145 27.74 -3.18 22.50
CA ALA A 145 26.97 -2.73 23.65
C ALA A 145 26.61 -1.26 23.46
N ALA A 146 25.30 -0.97 23.42
CA ALA A 146 24.78 0.34 23.08
C ALA A 146 25.51 1.44 23.86
N ALA A 147 26.03 2.40 23.10
CA ALA A 147 26.77 3.54 23.60
C ALA A 147 26.01 4.22 24.75
N LYS A 148 26.79 4.65 25.75
CA LYS A 148 26.40 5.50 26.89
C LYS A 148 25.26 6.45 26.53
N ALA A 149 24.27 6.52 27.42
CA ALA A 149 23.12 7.42 27.37
C ALA A 149 23.46 8.74 26.67
N LYS A 150 22.78 8.99 25.55
CA LYS A 150 22.86 10.24 24.80
C LYS A 150 22.69 11.40 25.79
N PRO A 151 23.54 12.44 25.74
CA PRO A 151 23.37 13.61 26.60
C PRO A 151 21.96 14.17 26.41
N GLU A 152 21.28 14.38 27.53
CA GLU A 152 19.96 14.96 27.60
C GLU A 152 20.01 16.35 26.94
N VAL A 153 19.38 16.47 25.77
CA VAL A 153 19.34 17.74 25.03
C VAL A 153 18.49 18.70 25.86
N PRO A 154 19.02 19.86 26.29
CA PRO A 154 18.23 20.84 27.02
C PRO A 154 16.97 21.21 26.22
N GLY A 155 15.85 21.30 26.92
CA GLY A 155 14.56 21.63 26.31
C GLY A 155 14.63 22.99 25.60
N PRO A 156 14.03 23.11 24.40
CA PRO A 156 14.01 24.38 23.67
C PRO A 156 13.29 25.47 24.47
N THR A 157 13.77 26.72 24.40
CA THR A 157 13.08 27.89 24.96
C THR A 157 12.16 28.58 23.94
N GLU A 158 12.31 28.24 22.66
CA GLU A 158 11.56 28.79 21.54
C GLU A 158 10.97 27.65 20.68
N PRO A 159 9.95 27.90 19.85
CA PRO A 159 9.44 26.89 18.93
C PRO A 159 10.56 26.36 18.04
N ARG A 160 10.78 25.05 18.10
CA ARG A 160 11.86 24.40 17.36
C ARG A 160 11.34 23.93 16.01
N LEU A 161 11.93 24.41 14.91
CA LEU A 161 11.49 24.11 13.55
C LEU A 161 12.56 23.33 12.77
N VAL A 162 12.12 22.36 11.96
CA VAL A 162 12.99 21.66 11.01
C VAL A 162 12.61 22.04 9.58
N VAL A 163 13.55 22.61 8.83
CA VAL A 163 13.37 22.83 7.38
C VAL A 163 13.81 21.58 6.61
N ARG A 164 12.84 20.81 6.14
CA ARG A 164 13.07 19.58 5.37
C ARG A 164 13.64 19.87 3.98
N PRO A 165 14.23 18.87 3.28
CA PRO A 165 14.57 19.00 1.88
C PRO A 165 13.32 19.34 1.07
N PHE A 166 13.37 20.42 0.28
CA PHE A 166 12.32 20.76 -0.66
C PHE A 166 12.42 19.84 -1.89
N THR A 167 11.32 19.65 -2.60
CA THR A 167 11.30 18.88 -3.87
C THR A 167 11.28 19.81 -5.09
N GLY A 168 11.73 19.30 -6.24
CA GLY A 168 11.67 20.03 -7.52
C GLY A 168 12.95 20.79 -7.92
N ALA A 169 12.84 21.58 -9.00
CA ALA A 169 13.99 22.26 -9.61
C ALA A 169 14.50 23.39 -8.70
N GLN A 170 15.83 23.51 -8.54
CA GLN A 170 16.45 24.53 -7.66
C GLN A 170 15.95 24.49 -6.19
N ALA A 171 15.33 23.39 -5.75
CA ALA A 171 14.73 23.26 -4.42
C ALA A 171 15.73 23.51 -3.28
N ALA A 172 16.99 23.08 -3.43
CA ALA A 172 18.03 23.35 -2.45
C ALA A 172 18.32 24.86 -2.27
N LYS A 173 18.27 25.63 -3.36
CA LYS A 173 18.49 27.09 -3.34
C LYS A 173 17.34 27.80 -2.62
N ILE A 174 16.09 27.42 -2.93
CA ILE A 174 14.90 27.99 -2.30
C ILE A 174 14.83 27.60 -0.82
N ARG A 175 15.12 26.34 -0.47
CA ARG A 175 15.26 25.89 0.91
C ARG A 175 16.30 26.71 1.69
N GLY A 176 17.45 26.98 1.07
CA GLY A 176 18.48 27.81 1.68
C GLY A 176 18.00 29.24 1.97
N ALA A 177 17.18 29.81 1.07
CA ALA A 177 16.50 31.08 1.29
C ALA A 177 15.47 31.00 2.44
N SER A 178 14.66 29.95 2.50
CA SER A 178 13.72 29.71 3.60
C SER A 178 14.43 29.66 4.96
N VAL A 179 15.55 28.93 5.06
CA VAL A 179 16.36 28.87 6.29
C VAL A 179 16.89 30.26 6.67
N ARG A 180 17.37 31.06 5.72
CA ARG A 180 17.85 32.41 6.01
C ARG A 180 16.74 33.36 6.46
N GLY A 181 15.55 33.27 5.86
CA GLY A 181 14.39 34.07 6.26
C GLY A 181 13.89 33.69 7.65
N LEU A 182 13.77 32.40 7.95
CA LEU A 182 13.30 31.92 9.26
C LEU A 182 14.27 32.25 10.41
N ARG A 183 15.57 32.42 10.15
CA ARG A 183 16.54 32.87 11.18
C ARG A 183 16.27 34.27 11.72
N GLN A 184 15.42 35.06 11.05
CA GLN A 184 15.04 36.39 11.50
C GLN A 184 13.84 36.35 12.46
N GLU A 185 13.21 35.19 12.62
CA GLU A 185 12.12 34.96 13.57
C GLU A 185 12.65 34.34 14.88
N PRO A 186 11.95 34.50 16.02
CA PRO A 186 12.30 33.88 17.29
C PRO A 186 11.96 32.39 17.29
N VAL A 187 12.74 31.61 16.53
CA VAL A 187 12.61 30.16 16.36
C VAL A 187 13.97 29.48 16.44
N GLU A 188 14.00 28.30 17.05
CA GLU A 188 15.17 27.45 17.05
C GLU A 188 15.18 26.56 15.80
N LEU A 189 16.07 26.83 14.84
CA LEU A 189 16.19 25.98 13.65
C LEU A 189 17.00 24.71 13.92
N PHE A 190 16.30 23.58 13.97
CA PHE A 190 16.92 22.29 14.24
C PHE A 190 17.52 21.65 12.97
N PRO A 191 18.76 21.11 13.00
CA PRO A 191 19.40 20.55 11.82
C PRO A 191 18.66 19.34 11.25
N ASN A 192 18.24 19.43 9.99
CA ASN A 192 17.56 18.31 9.30
C ASN A 192 18.37 17.00 9.32
N LYS A 193 19.71 17.06 9.29
CA LYS A 193 20.57 15.87 9.37
C LYS A 193 20.34 15.10 10.67
N GLN A 194 20.25 15.80 11.80
CA GLN A 194 20.00 15.19 13.11
C GLN A 194 18.57 14.63 13.18
N PHE A 195 17.59 15.39 12.67
CA PHE A 195 16.20 14.93 12.58
C PHE A 195 16.07 13.63 11.77
N THR A 196 16.70 13.54 10.60
CA THR A 196 16.68 12.33 9.76
C THR A 196 17.39 11.15 10.40
N ALA A 197 18.45 11.39 11.19
CA ALA A 197 19.15 10.33 11.91
C ALA A 197 18.27 9.74 13.02
N GLU A 198 17.57 10.60 13.76
CA GLU A 198 16.64 10.16 14.80
C GLU A 198 15.46 9.39 14.20
N ALA A 199 14.84 9.91 13.14
CA ALA A 199 13.78 9.21 12.43
C ALA A 199 14.20 7.82 11.95
N ARG A 200 15.42 7.71 11.40
CA ARG A 200 15.99 6.42 10.98
C ARG A 200 16.20 5.48 12.16
N SER A 201 16.68 5.98 13.29
CA SER A 201 16.89 5.16 14.51
C SER A 201 15.59 4.61 15.08
N MET A 202 14.46 5.29 14.85
CA MET A 202 13.12 4.86 15.25
C MET A 202 12.42 4.00 14.20
N GLY A 203 13.04 3.75 13.04
CA GLY A 203 12.38 3.09 11.92
C GLY A 203 11.24 3.91 11.30
N ALA A 204 11.19 5.22 11.56
CA ALA A 204 10.15 6.10 11.06
C ALA A 204 10.37 6.42 9.57
N ASN A 205 9.35 6.19 8.75
CA ASN A 205 9.40 6.51 7.32
C ASN A 205 9.01 7.98 7.08
N LEU A 206 9.97 8.88 6.96
CA LEU A 206 9.70 10.31 6.73
C LEU A 206 8.98 10.65 5.41
N LYS A 207 8.74 9.66 4.52
CA LYS A 207 7.94 9.84 3.31
C LYS A 207 6.47 9.46 3.51
N SER A 208 6.12 8.71 4.56
CA SER A 208 4.71 8.40 4.85
C SER A 208 4.06 9.55 5.61
N GLU A 209 2.75 9.69 5.43
CA GLU A 209 1.93 10.59 6.24
C GLU A 209 2.11 10.25 7.73
N GLY A 210 2.43 11.24 8.56
CA GLY A 210 2.69 11.06 9.99
C GLY A 210 4.04 10.42 10.35
N GLY A 211 4.88 10.05 9.39
CA GLY A 211 6.18 9.42 9.66
C GLY A 211 7.18 10.31 10.43
N HIS A 212 6.91 11.62 10.50
CA HIS A 212 7.71 12.59 11.23
C HIS A 212 7.26 12.81 12.68
N VAL A 213 6.09 12.33 13.10
CA VAL A 213 5.52 12.64 14.43
C VAL A 213 6.38 12.08 15.57
N ALA A 214 6.74 10.79 15.48
CA ALA A 214 7.59 10.16 16.50
C ALA A 214 8.97 10.85 16.68
N PRO A 215 9.75 11.10 15.61
CA PRO A 215 11.03 11.81 15.75
C PRO A 215 10.85 13.29 16.14
N ALA A 216 9.74 13.95 15.77
CA ALA A 216 9.46 15.31 16.21
C ALA A 216 9.20 15.38 17.71
N ALA A 217 8.36 14.49 18.26
CA ALA A 217 8.10 14.40 19.69
C ALA A 217 9.36 14.07 20.51
N ALA A 218 10.22 13.20 19.98
CA ALA A 218 11.47 12.82 20.64
C ALA A 218 12.50 13.95 20.71
N LEU A 219 12.53 14.80 19.67
CA LEU A 219 13.47 15.91 19.55
C LEU A 219 12.87 17.26 19.98
N ALA A 220 11.64 17.25 20.50
CA ALA A 220 10.87 18.45 20.83
C ALA A 220 10.82 19.45 19.66
N VAL A 221 10.59 18.94 18.44
CA VAL A 221 10.40 19.76 17.24
C VAL A 221 8.92 20.14 17.17
N SER A 222 8.63 21.43 17.35
CA SER A 222 7.27 21.98 17.29
C SER A 222 6.67 21.91 15.88
N GLY A 223 7.47 22.06 14.82
CA GLY A 223 6.94 22.05 13.46
C GLY A 223 7.98 21.80 12.38
N LEU A 224 7.50 21.46 11.19
CA LEU A 224 8.32 21.18 10.02
C LEU A 224 7.94 22.10 8.87
N ILE A 225 8.95 22.65 8.20
CA ILE A 225 8.78 23.41 6.97
C ILE A 225 9.10 22.49 5.79
N GLU A 226 8.11 22.28 4.95
CA GLU A 226 8.22 21.50 3.71
C GLU A 226 7.93 22.41 2.52
N GLY A 227 8.45 22.08 1.34
CA GLY A 227 8.15 22.86 0.15
C GLY A 227 8.46 22.16 -1.16
N ASP A 228 7.73 22.56 -2.18
CA ASP A 228 7.82 22.05 -3.54
C ASP A 228 8.08 23.22 -4.49
N VAL A 229 9.09 23.08 -5.35
CA VAL A 229 9.53 24.13 -6.28
C VAL A 229 9.30 23.68 -7.72
N LEU A 230 8.50 24.46 -8.44
CA LEU A 230 8.06 24.17 -9.79
C LEU A 230 8.57 25.25 -10.75
N TYR A 231 8.84 24.87 -11.99
CA TYR A 231 9.16 25.79 -13.08
C TYR A 231 8.27 25.48 -14.27
N GLU A 232 7.22 26.28 -14.44
CA GLU A 232 6.17 26.11 -15.44
C GLU A 232 5.93 27.46 -16.11
N ASP A 233 5.67 27.47 -17.43
CA ASP A 233 5.38 28.67 -18.21
C ASP A 233 6.38 29.82 -18.02
N ARG A 234 7.67 29.48 -17.83
CA ARG A 234 8.77 30.42 -17.56
C ARG A 234 8.65 31.17 -16.23
N ILE A 235 7.82 30.68 -15.31
CA ILE A 235 7.65 31.22 -13.97
C ILE A 235 8.15 30.19 -12.96
N TRP A 236 8.99 30.66 -12.04
CA TRP A 236 9.42 29.88 -10.88
C TRP A 236 8.40 30.03 -9.77
N SER A 237 7.92 28.92 -9.23
CA SER A 237 6.92 28.87 -8.16
C SER A 237 7.43 28.03 -6.98
N ALA A 238 7.13 28.42 -5.75
CA ALA A 238 7.37 27.63 -4.55
C ALA A 238 6.11 27.56 -3.68
N TYR A 239 5.67 26.34 -3.39
CA TYR A 239 4.64 26.06 -2.40
C TYR A 239 5.32 25.62 -1.12
N ILE A 240 5.22 26.43 -0.06
CA ILE A 240 5.86 26.14 1.23
C ILE A 240 4.77 25.97 2.27
N ARG A 241 4.86 24.94 3.10
CA ARG A 241 3.88 24.62 4.14
C ARG A 241 4.54 24.38 5.50
N LEU A 242 3.83 24.79 6.54
CA LEU A 242 4.15 24.50 7.94
C LEU A 242 3.29 23.33 8.41
N VAL A 243 3.96 22.25 8.80
CA VAL A 243 3.35 21.01 9.29
C VAL A 243 3.58 20.91 10.78
N ASP A 244 2.53 20.58 11.53
CA ASP A 244 2.58 20.32 12.96
C ASP A 244 3.46 19.10 13.27
N GLY A 245 4.37 19.25 14.24
CA GLY A 245 5.23 18.18 14.73
C GLY A 245 4.44 17.06 15.42
N ASP A 246 3.32 17.38 16.07
CA ASP A 246 2.58 16.43 16.90
C ASP A 246 1.47 15.68 16.14
N SER A 247 0.81 16.33 15.18
CA SER A 247 -0.39 15.79 14.53
C SER A 247 -0.27 15.52 13.03
N ALA A 248 0.88 15.83 12.42
CA ALA A 248 1.09 15.79 10.97
C ALA A 248 0.16 16.70 10.14
N LYS A 249 -0.65 17.51 10.80
CA LYS A 249 -1.59 18.43 10.17
C LYS A 249 -0.83 19.61 9.56
N VAL A 250 -1.21 19.99 8.35
CA VAL A 250 -0.75 21.26 7.74
C VAL A 250 -1.44 22.41 8.46
N ILE A 251 -0.67 23.30 9.08
CA ILE A 251 -1.18 24.47 9.81
C ILE A 251 -1.44 25.62 8.85
N SER A 252 -0.46 25.90 7.99
CA SER A 252 -0.54 26.95 6.98
C SER A 252 0.32 26.64 5.78
N GLN A 253 0.00 27.29 4.66
CA GLN A 253 0.67 27.12 3.39
C GLN A 253 0.73 28.48 2.67
N HIS A 254 1.88 28.80 2.11
CA HIS A 254 2.14 30.03 1.39
C HIS A 254 2.72 29.72 0.01
N TYR A 255 2.39 30.59 -0.95
CA TYR A 255 2.81 30.49 -2.34
C TYR A 255 3.68 31.69 -2.70
N TYR A 256 4.79 31.42 -3.38
CA TYR A 256 5.71 32.44 -3.88
C TYR A 256 5.97 32.19 -5.36
N ASP A 257 6.01 33.24 -6.17
CA ASP A 257 6.40 33.17 -7.56
C ASP A 257 7.42 34.25 -7.93
N ALA A 258 8.15 34.00 -9.02
CA ALA A 258 8.99 34.99 -9.67
C ALA A 258 9.38 34.56 -11.09
N SER A 259 9.83 35.51 -11.92
CA SER A 259 10.34 35.23 -13.27
C SER A 259 11.69 34.49 -13.28
N THR A 260 12.45 34.49 -12.18
CA THR A 260 13.74 33.80 -12.07
C THR A 260 13.90 33.10 -10.72
N SER A 261 14.67 32.00 -10.68
CA SER A 261 14.94 31.28 -9.42
C SER A 261 15.65 32.15 -8.36
N THR A 262 16.43 33.15 -8.78
CA THR A 262 17.08 34.10 -7.86
C THR A 262 16.08 35.09 -7.28
N ALA A 263 15.16 35.60 -8.09
CA ALA A 263 14.08 36.46 -7.61
C ALA A 263 13.14 35.70 -6.67
N LEU A 264 12.80 34.44 -7.00
CA LEU A 264 12.02 33.56 -6.12
C LEU A 264 12.72 33.36 -4.77
N ALA A 265 14.02 33.04 -4.79
CA ALA A 265 14.80 32.88 -3.56
C ALA A 265 14.81 34.16 -2.71
N LYS A 266 14.92 35.35 -3.32
CA LYS A 266 14.84 36.63 -2.61
C LYS A 266 13.45 36.87 -2.00
N SER A 267 12.39 36.59 -2.77
CA SER A 267 11.00 36.71 -2.30
C SER A 267 10.73 35.79 -1.10
N VAL A 268 11.11 34.52 -1.20
CA VAL A 268 10.97 33.54 -0.11
C VAL A 268 11.77 33.99 1.11
N GLN A 269 13.03 34.42 0.93
CA GLN A 269 13.87 34.86 2.05
C GLN A 269 13.28 36.07 2.79
N ALA A 270 12.68 37.03 2.06
CA ALA A 270 12.13 38.25 2.64
C ALA A 270 10.79 38.02 3.36
N ASN A 271 9.95 37.12 2.85
CA ASN A 271 8.55 37.03 3.27
C ASN A 271 8.25 35.83 4.18
N ILE A 272 9.01 34.73 4.09
CA ILE A 272 8.67 33.47 4.81
C ILE A 272 8.55 33.65 6.34
N GLY A 273 9.40 34.49 6.95
CA GLY A 273 9.33 34.73 8.39
C GLY A 273 8.02 35.41 8.78
N LEU A 274 7.68 36.49 8.09
CA LEU A 274 6.45 37.26 8.30
C LEU A 274 5.19 36.43 8.07
N ASP A 275 5.19 35.67 6.97
CA ASP A 275 4.06 34.83 6.56
C ASP A 275 3.72 33.76 7.60
N PHE A 276 4.74 33.05 8.11
CA PHE A 276 4.53 31.98 9.09
C PHE A 276 4.54 32.44 10.55
N ARG A 277 4.90 33.69 10.86
CA ARG A 277 5.08 34.21 12.24
C ARG A 277 3.88 33.91 13.15
N LYS A 278 2.66 34.16 12.66
CA LYS A 278 1.43 33.95 13.46
C LYS A 278 1.22 32.48 13.79
N ASP A 279 1.53 31.59 12.87
CA ASP A 279 1.28 30.15 13.01
C ASP A 279 2.39 29.44 13.78
N ILE A 280 3.63 29.89 13.63
CA ILE A 280 4.77 29.48 14.46
C ILE A 280 4.48 29.78 15.94
N ARG A 281 3.90 30.95 16.26
CA ARG A 281 3.50 31.28 17.64
C ARG A 281 2.41 30.35 18.18
N LYS A 282 1.51 29.85 17.32
CA LYS A 282 0.45 28.91 17.73
C LYS A 282 0.97 27.51 18.04
N LEU A 283 2.10 27.10 17.45
CA LEU A 283 2.71 25.80 17.72
C LEU A 283 3.19 25.66 19.16
N GLY A 284 3.59 26.78 19.79
CA GLY A 284 4.18 26.76 21.12
C GLY A 284 5.53 26.02 21.18
N VAL A 285 6.08 25.93 22.39
CA VAL A 285 7.32 25.20 22.66
C VAL A 285 6.96 23.75 22.93
N ALA A 286 7.45 22.83 22.09
CA ALA A 286 7.23 21.41 22.30
C ALA A 286 8.07 20.92 23.49
N VAL A 287 7.49 20.07 24.34
CA VAL A 287 8.18 19.46 25.47
C VAL A 287 8.56 18.03 25.09
N PRO A 288 9.82 17.58 25.29
CA PRO A 288 10.23 16.22 24.96
C PRO A 288 9.32 15.20 25.64
N ALA A 289 8.77 14.26 24.87
CA ALA A 289 7.82 13.26 25.37
C ALA A 289 8.38 12.36 26.51
N ALA A 290 9.71 12.33 26.69
CA ALA A 290 10.37 11.60 27.77
C ALA A 290 10.12 12.18 29.18
N ALA A 291 9.68 13.45 29.29
CA ALA A 291 9.42 14.10 30.58
C ALA A 291 7.94 14.10 31.01
N ALA A 292 7.01 13.75 30.12
CA ALA A 292 5.57 13.76 30.41
C ALA A 292 5.10 12.40 30.95
N ALA A 293 5.43 12.10 32.21
CA ALA A 293 4.73 11.08 32.97
C ALA A 293 3.30 11.57 33.31
N ALA A 294 2.32 11.01 32.59
CA ALA A 294 0.85 10.98 32.78
C ALA A 294 0.17 11.85 33.87
N PRO A 295 -1.04 12.33 33.54
CA PRO A 295 -2.18 11.99 34.37
C PRO A 295 -3.32 11.30 33.60
N VAL A 296 -3.99 10.43 34.35
CA VAL A 296 -5.15 9.61 33.99
C VAL A 296 -6.42 10.42 34.23
N ALA A 297 -7.34 10.53 33.26
CA ALA A 297 -8.77 10.65 33.53
C ALA A 297 -9.62 10.32 32.27
N PRO A 298 -10.74 9.59 32.42
CA PRO A 298 -11.67 9.28 31.34
C PRO A 298 -12.76 10.34 31.23
N VAL A 299 -13.10 10.78 30.01
CA VAL A 299 -14.28 11.63 29.77
C VAL A 299 -15.33 10.82 29.02
N ALA A 300 -16.45 10.64 29.71
CA ALA A 300 -17.71 10.11 29.20
C ALA A 300 -18.28 11.04 28.12
N VAL A 301 -18.74 10.47 27.01
CA VAL A 301 -19.48 11.21 25.98
C VAL A 301 -20.97 11.04 26.27
N ALA A 302 -21.57 12.08 26.85
CA ALA A 302 -23.00 12.25 26.93
C ALA A 302 -23.52 12.85 25.62
N SER A 303 -24.59 12.26 25.13
CA SER A 303 -25.48 12.74 24.07
C SER A 303 -26.17 14.05 24.43
N SER A 304 -26.24 14.99 23.48
CA SER A 304 -27.20 16.10 23.52
C SER A 304 -27.85 16.29 22.15
N THR A 305 -29.08 15.82 22.05
CA THR A 305 -30.16 16.35 21.21
C THR A 305 -30.41 17.81 21.58
N ARG A 306 -30.59 18.71 20.62
CA ARG A 306 -31.39 19.93 20.83
C ARG A 306 -31.94 20.50 19.53
N ASP A 307 -33.19 20.89 19.63
CA ASP A 307 -34.15 21.28 18.62
C ASP A 307 -33.87 22.59 17.86
N GLU A 308 -34.49 22.63 16.69
CA GLU A 308 -35.05 23.79 15.98
C GLU A 308 -35.75 24.81 16.92
N PRO A 309 -35.88 26.10 16.54
CA PRO A 309 -36.97 26.47 15.63
C PRO A 309 -36.70 27.62 14.66
N ALA A 310 -37.66 27.73 13.73
CA ALA A 310 -37.85 28.71 12.67
C ALA A 310 -37.81 30.20 13.08
N SER A 311 -37.42 31.06 12.14
CA SER A 311 -37.99 32.39 11.99
C SER A 311 -38.00 32.85 10.54
N ALA A 312 -39.20 33.22 10.08
CA ALA A 312 -39.50 33.85 8.82
C ALA A 312 -39.01 35.31 8.75
N LYS A 313 -38.67 35.78 7.54
CA LYS A 313 -38.70 37.16 7.02
C LYS A 313 -38.65 37.04 5.48
N GLU A 314 -39.79 37.08 4.81
CA GLU A 314 -40.48 38.27 4.29
C GLU A 314 -39.74 38.98 3.14
N LYS A 315 -40.35 38.79 1.96
CA LYS A 315 -40.28 39.45 0.66
C LYS A 315 -39.52 40.76 0.54
N GLU A 316 -38.62 40.79 -0.45
CA GLU A 316 -38.43 41.93 -1.34
C GLU A 316 -38.31 41.42 -2.78
N GLU A 317 -39.25 41.82 -3.65
CA GLU A 317 -39.26 41.52 -5.08
C GLU A 317 -38.24 42.40 -5.82
N PRO A 318 -37.23 41.83 -6.50
CA PRO A 318 -36.44 42.57 -7.47
C PRO A 318 -37.05 42.42 -8.87
N LYS A 319 -37.40 43.57 -9.44
CA LYS A 319 -37.80 43.86 -10.83
C LYS A 319 -37.10 42.96 -11.88
N PRO A 320 -37.79 42.59 -12.97
CA PRO A 320 -37.29 41.66 -13.99
C PRO A 320 -36.16 42.29 -14.80
N LYS A 321 -34.91 42.07 -14.37
CA LYS A 321 -33.74 42.38 -15.19
C LYS A 321 -33.67 41.36 -16.34
N ALA A 322 -33.61 41.90 -17.55
CA ALA A 322 -33.50 41.20 -18.82
C ALA A 322 -32.70 39.90 -18.72
N LYS A 323 -33.31 38.79 -19.15
CA LYS A 323 -32.69 37.48 -19.31
C LYS A 323 -31.53 37.60 -20.30
N LYS A 324 -30.33 37.98 -19.81
CA LYS A 324 -29.08 37.63 -20.48
C LYS A 324 -29.16 36.13 -20.65
N LYS A 325 -29.26 35.65 -21.89
CA LYS A 325 -29.08 34.23 -22.22
C LYS A 325 -27.83 33.78 -21.47
N ARG A 326 -28.01 33.08 -20.35
CA ARG A 326 -26.93 32.37 -19.68
C ARG A 326 -26.37 31.52 -20.80
N ARG A 327 -25.17 31.85 -21.28
CA ARG A 327 -24.39 30.89 -22.04
C ARG A 327 -24.43 29.64 -21.17
N GLU A 328 -25.07 28.58 -21.66
CA GLU A 328 -24.93 27.27 -21.07
C GLU A 328 -23.44 26.98 -21.13
N ASP A 329 -22.74 27.35 -20.06
CA ASP A 329 -21.36 26.96 -19.86
C ASP A 329 -21.37 25.44 -19.93
N HIS A 330 -20.89 24.91 -21.04
CA HIS A 330 -20.77 23.48 -21.29
C HIS A 330 -19.75 22.94 -20.29
N ARG A 331 -20.21 22.65 -19.07
CA ARG A 331 -19.40 22.06 -18.03
C ARG A 331 -19.02 20.63 -18.47
N PRO A 332 -17.77 20.21 -18.27
CA PRO A 332 -17.38 18.82 -18.49
C PRO A 332 -18.20 17.88 -17.61
N ALA A 333 -18.46 16.66 -18.09
CA ALA A 333 -19.23 15.67 -17.34
C ALA A 333 -18.56 15.33 -16.01
N ALA A 334 -19.20 15.58 -14.87
CA ALA A 334 -18.67 15.29 -13.55
C ALA A 334 -18.71 13.80 -13.18
N VAL A 335 -19.67 13.04 -13.69
CA VAL A 335 -19.89 11.63 -13.33
C VAL A 335 -20.11 10.80 -14.59
N ASP A 336 -19.54 9.59 -14.61
CA ASP A 336 -19.85 8.53 -15.58
C ASP A 336 -20.00 7.22 -14.81
N ILE A 337 -21.18 6.61 -14.86
CA ILE A 337 -21.48 5.33 -14.20
C ILE A 337 -21.95 4.36 -15.28
N GLU A 338 -21.34 3.18 -15.36
CA GLU A 338 -21.71 2.12 -16.29
C GLU A 338 -21.97 0.83 -15.50
N VAL A 339 -23.03 0.13 -15.88
CA VAL A 339 -23.30 -1.24 -15.45
C VAL A 339 -23.42 -2.08 -16.71
N ASP A 340 -22.64 -3.15 -16.80
CA ASP A 340 -22.57 -4.01 -17.98
C ASP A 340 -22.77 -5.48 -17.65
N PHE A 341 -23.40 -6.20 -18.59
CA PHE A 341 -23.34 -7.65 -18.67
C PHE A 341 -22.17 -8.01 -19.58
N ARG A 342 -21.35 -8.99 -19.16
CA ARG A 342 -20.15 -9.39 -19.89
C ARG A 342 -19.98 -10.90 -20.01
N VAL A 343 -19.29 -11.30 -21.06
CA VAL A 343 -18.85 -12.68 -21.30
C VAL A 343 -17.34 -12.65 -21.46
N VAL A 344 -16.64 -13.51 -20.73
CA VAL A 344 -15.18 -13.59 -20.72
C VAL A 344 -14.71 -14.98 -21.14
N HIS A 345 -13.87 -15.02 -22.17
CA HIS A 345 -13.07 -16.18 -22.54
C HIS A 345 -11.70 -16.09 -21.85
N ARG A 346 -11.19 -17.19 -21.33
CA ARG A 346 -9.86 -17.25 -20.70
C ARG A 346 -9.04 -18.40 -21.26
N THR A 347 -7.77 -18.17 -21.54
CA THR A 347 -6.79 -19.21 -21.83
C THR A 347 -5.56 -19.05 -20.95
N PHE A 348 -5.13 -20.13 -20.32
CA PHE A 348 -3.93 -20.20 -19.51
C PHE A 348 -3.05 -21.33 -20.06
N LYS A 349 -1.85 -21.00 -20.54
CA LYS A 349 -0.95 -21.95 -21.19
C LYS A 349 0.47 -21.89 -20.64
N TYR A 350 1.12 -23.03 -20.50
CA TYR A 350 2.54 -23.10 -20.16
C TYR A 350 3.42 -23.05 -21.42
N ASN A 351 4.61 -22.48 -21.29
CA ASN A 351 5.64 -22.47 -22.32
C ASN A 351 6.92 -23.11 -21.75
N ASP A 352 7.73 -23.68 -22.64
CA ASP A 352 9.02 -24.30 -22.29
C ASP A 352 8.88 -25.39 -21.20
N VAL A 353 7.87 -26.25 -21.35
CA VAL A 353 7.66 -27.43 -20.51
C VAL A 353 8.69 -28.49 -20.88
N LEU A 354 9.40 -29.06 -19.89
CA LEU A 354 10.38 -30.11 -20.17
C LEU A 354 9.69 -31.44 -20.54
N PRO A 355 10.06 -32.09 -21.65
CA PRO A 355 9.40 -33.32 -22.14
C PRO A 355 9.42 -34.53 -21.19
N ASN A 356 10.26 -34.50 -20.15
CA ASN A 356 10.51 -35.63 -19.25
C ASN A 356 10.12 -35.31 -17.78
N ASP A 357 9.21 -34.37 -17.53
CA ASP A 357 8.72 -34.08 -16.18
C ASP A 357 7.82 -35.23 -15.66
N THR A 358 8.47 -36.31 -15.25
CA THR A 358 7.87 -37.49 -14.60
C THR A 358 7.23 -37.18 -13.24
N ARG A 359 7.22 -35.91 -12.79
CA ARG A 359 6.71 -35.48 -11.47
C ARG A 359 5.35 -34.78 -11.51
N GLY A 360 4.79 -34.56 -12.70
CA GLY A 360 3.37 -34.20 -12.87
C GLY A 360 3.11 -33.37 -14.13
N ASP A 361 2.04 -33.71 -14.86
CA ASP A 361 1.65 -32.98 -16.07
C ASP A 361 1.11 -31.59 -15.71
N LEU A 362 1.85 -30.55 -16.11
CA LEU A 362 1.35 -29.18 -16.11
C LEU A 362 0.19 -29.08 -17.11
N ARG A 363 -1.01 -28.81 -16.59
CA ARG A 363 -2.22 -28.71 -17.42
C ARG A 363 -2.52 -27.29 -17.84
N ASP A 364 -2.72 -27.09 -19.13
CA ASP A 364 -3.31 -25.87 -19.67
C ASP A 364 -4.78 -25.76 -19.24
N TYR A 365 -5.31 -24.54 -19.26
CA TYR A 365 -6.71 -24.27 -18.94
C TYR A 365 -7.37 -23.37 -19.99
N THR A 366 -8.60 -23.69 -20.35
CA THR A 366 -9.43 -22.85 -21.23
C THR A 366 -10.84 -22.74 -20.67
N LEU A 367 -11.30 -21.50 -20.49
CA LEU A 367 -12.69 -21.17 -20.24
C LEU A 367 -13.29 -20.66 -21.55
N GLN A 368 -14.23 -21.40 -22.13
CA GLN A 368 -14.87 -21.00 -23.39
C GLN A 368 -15.65 -19.69 -23.23
N ALA A 369 -16.51 -19.60 -22.21
CA ALA A 369 -17.30 -18.43 -21.89
C ALA A 369 -17.68 -18.42 -20.41
N GLY A 370 -17.33 -17.35 -19.70
CA GLY A 370 -17.77 -17.07 -18.34
C GLY A 370 -18.69 -15.85 -18.32
N PRO A 371 -19.98 -15.99 -18.00
CA PRO A 371 -20.88 -14.85 -17.87
C PRO A 371 -20.56 -14.06 -16.59
N GLY A 372 -20.80 -12.75 -16.64
CA GLY A 372 -20.47 -11.85 -15.56
C GLY A 372 -21.15 -10.51 -15.64
N VAL A 373 -20.89 -9.70 -14.62
CA VAL A 373 -21.33 -8.30 -14.51
C VAL A 373 -20.14 -7.40 -14.23
N GLY A 374 -20.19 -6.20 -14.79
CA GLY A 374 -19.22 -5.13 -14.61
C GLY A 374 -19.89 -3.87 -14.07
N ILE A 375 -19.15 -3.13 -13.24
CA ILE A 375 -19.50 -1.77 -12.83
C ILE A 375 -18.26 -0.90 -13.08
N LYS A 376 -18.42 0.19 -13.81
CA LYS A 376 -17.39 1.22 -13.97
C LYS A 376 -17.92 2.54 -13.45
N PHE A 377 -17.07 3.27 -12.74
CA PHE A 377 -17.41 4.55 -12.14
C PHE A 377 -16.25 5.53 -12.32
N GLN A 378 -16.52 6.65 -12.98
CA GLN A 378 -15.58 7.76 -13.11
C GLN A 378 -16.18 9.00 -12.48
N TYR A 379 -15.41 9.65 -11.61
CA TYR A 379 -15.87 10.82 -10.88
C TYR A 379 -14.85 11.95 -10.95
N TYR A 380 -15.29 13.14 -11.35
CA TYR A 380 -14.47 14.34 -11.51
C TYR A 380 -14.99 15.44 -10.57
N PRO A 381 -14.57 15.44 -9.29
CA PRO A 381 -15.11 16.35 -8.29
C PRO A 381 -15.04 17.83 -8.70
N GLY A 382 -13.92 18.24 -9.32
CA GLY A 382 -13.72 19.62 -9.75
C GLY A 382 -14.69 20.08 -10.85
N ALA A 383 -15.28 19.16 -11.62
CA ALA A 383 -16.22 19.51 -12.69
C ALA A 383 -17.57 20.02 -12.15
N HIS A 384 -17.89 19.78 -10.88
CA HIS A 384 -19.06 20.41 -10.24
C HIS A 384 -18.89 21.92 -10.03
N PHE A 385 -17.65 22.38 -9.87
CA PHE A 385 -17.34 23.74 -9.42
C PHE A 385 -16.69 24.60 -10.50
N THR A 386 -15.91 23.99 -11.40
CA THR A 386 -15.15 24.71 -12.42
C THR A 386 -15.15 23.97 -13.75
N ALA A 387 -14.81 24.69 -14.83
CA ALA A 387 -14.48 24.10 -16.13
C ALA A 387 -12.96 24.09 -16.40
N GLY A 388 -12.14 24.56 -15.44
CA GLY A 388 -10.69 24.63 -15.55
C GLY A 388 -9.97 23.30 -15.30
N VAL A 389 -8.67 23.37 -15.02
CA VAL A 389 -7.79 22.21 -14.80
C VAL A 389 -8.29 21.29 -13.69
N GLY A 390 -8.90 21.83 -12.63
CA GLY A 390 -9.49 21.01 -11.55
C GLY A 390 -10.60 20.06 -12.02
N ALA A 391 -11.32 20.39 -13.11
CA ALA A 391 -12.40 19.56 -13.67
C ALA A 391 -11.90 18.33 -14.45
N GLN A 392 -10.59 18.27 -14.68
CA GLN A 392 -9.91 17.26 -15.47
C GLN A 392 -9.41 16.09 -14.62
N PHE A 393 -9.24 16.29 -13.31
CA PHE A 393 -8.82 15.26 -12.38
C PHE A 393 -10.01 14.55 -11.78
N GLY A 394 -9.91 13.23 -11.72
CA GLY A 394 -10.96 12.37 -11.23
C GLY A 394 -10.45 11.05 -10.65
N ILE A 395 -11.40 10.27 -10.19
CA ILE A 395 -11.24 8.93 -9.65
C ILE A 395 -11.83 7.96 -10.66
N ASP A 396 -11.14 6.85 -10.88
CA ASP A 396 -11.52 5.74 -11.74
C ASP A 396 -11.74 4.51 -10.86
N PHE A 397 -12.86 3.85 -11.02
CA PHE A 397 -13.20 2.62 -10.31
C PHE A 397 -13.78 1.62 -11.29
N GLU A 398 -13.33 0.37 -11.18
CA GLU A 398 -13.86 -0.75 -11.94
C GLU A 398 -14.00 -1.98 -11.05
N TRP A 399 -15.13 -2.65 -11.15
CA TRP A 399 -15.38 -3.93 -10.51
C TRP A 399 -16.00 -4.89 -11.52
N GLU A 400 -15.47 -6.10 -11.59
CA GLU A 400 -15.97 -7.17 -12.44
C GLU A 400 -16.11 -8.44 -11.60
N ARG A 401 -17.19 -9.19 -11.85
CA ARG A 401 -17.37 -10.52 -11.31
C ARG A 401 -17.99 -11.44 -12.35
N LEU A 402 -17.36 -12.59 -12.54
CA LEU A 402 -17.97 -13.70 -13.27
C LEU A 402 -18.73 -14.58 -12.27
N PHE A 403 -19.91 -15.05 -12.64
CA PHE A 403 -20.75 -15.87 -11.77
C PHE A 403 -21.20 -17.15 -12.48
N ASN A 404 -21.49 -18.17 -11.66
CA ASN A 404 -22.16 -19.40 -12.09
C ASN A 404 -21.47 -20.12 -13.27
N PHE A 405 -20.18 -20.42 -13.14
CA PHE A 405 -19.54 -21.37 -14.03
C PHE A 405 -18.63 -22.29 -13.22
N ASP A 406 -18.71 -23.57 -13.56
CA ASP A 406 -17.80 -24.58 -13.03
C ASP A 406 -16.76 -24.92 -14.08
N SER A 407 -15.55 -25.19 -13.63
CA SER A 407 -14.52 -25.75 -14.49
C SER A 407 -14.57 -27.26 -14.42
N THR A 408 -14.36 -27.93 -15.54
CA THR A 408 -14.35 -29.39 -15.61
C THR A 408 -12.97 -29.92 -15.94
N ARG A 409 -12.63 -31.07 -15.37
CA ARG A 409 -11.42 -31.84 -15.70
C ARG A 409 -11.85 -33.28 -15.97
N THR A 410 -11.58 -33.79 -17.16
CA THR A 410 -11.76 -35.21 -17.47
C THR A 410 -10.47 -35.94 -17.15
N GLU A 411 -10.59 -37.07 -16.46
CA GLU A 411 -9.48 -37.96 -16.14
C GLU A 411 -9.84 -39.38 -16.53
N GLU A 412 -8.92 -40.04 -17.22
CA GLU A 412 -9.01 -41.47 -17.52
C GLU A 412 -8.73 -42.26 -16.23
N GLN A 413 -9.65 -43.15 -15.88
CA GLN A 413 -9.54 -44.02 -14.72
C GLN A 413 -8.78 -45.31 -15.08
N ALA A 414 -8.29 -46.04 -14.07
CA ALA A 414 -7.53 -47.27 -14.27
C ALA A 414 -8.33 -48.40 -14.97
N ASP A 415 -9.66 -48.30 -15.02
CA ASP A 415 -10.56 -49.21 -15.73
C ASP A 415 -10.84 -48.79 -17.18
N GLY A 416 -10.18 -47.73 -17.67
CA GLY A 416 -10.35 -47.18 -19.02
C GLY A 416 -11.60 -46.33 -19.19
N THR A 417 -12.30 -45.98 -18.10
CA THR A 417 -13.45 -45.07 -18.15
C THR A 417 -13.05 -43.63 -17.85
N ASP A 418 -13.78 -42.66 -18.41
CA ASP A 418 -13.55 -41.24 -18.16
C ASP A 418 -14.38 -40.74 -16.98
N ARG A 419 -13.73 -40.10 -16.00
CA ARG A 419 -14.39 -39.38 -14.91
C ARG A 419 -14.28 -37.87 -15.15
N THR A 420 -15.41 -37.18 -15.17
CA THR A 420 -15.44 -35.70 -15.19
C THR A 420 -15.55 -35.17 -13.77
N LEU A 421 -14.54 -34.42 -13.34
CA LEU A 421 -14.52 -33.68 -12.08
C LEU A 421 -14.96 -32.24 -12.33
N THR A 422 -15.81 -31.73 -11.46
CA THR A 422 -16.35 -30.37 -11.53
C THR A 422 -15.82 -29.54 -10.37
N PHE A 423 -15.30 -28.35 -10.66
CA PHE A 423 -14.68 -27.44 -9.71
C PHE A 423 -15.46 -26.12 -9.69
N PRO A 424 -15.97 -25.69 -8.53
CA PRO A 424 -16.54 -24.35 -8.38
C PRO A 424 -15.49 -23.30 -8.74
N THR A 425 -15.76 -22.46 -9.73
CA THR A 425 -14.78 -21.47 -10.19
C THR A 425 -15.30 -20.06 -9.98
N GLU A 426 -14.41 -19.19 -9.49
CA GLU A 426 -14.72 -17.78 -9.23
C GLU A 426 -13.69 -16.89 -9.90
N SER A 427 -14.16 -15.84 -10.59
CA SER A 427 -13.32 -14.77 -11.12
C SER A 427 -13.85 -13.42 -10.68
N GLN A 428 -12.95 -12.58 -10.16
CA GLN A 428 -13.29 -11.23 -9.72
C GLN A 428 -12.12 -10.28 -9.99
N GLN A 429 -12.42 -9.08 -10.49
CA GLN A 429 -11.47 -7.99 -10.62
C GLN A 429 -11.98 -6.75 -9.88
N PHE A 430 -11.05 -6.02 -9.30
CA PHE A 430 -11.26 -4.71 -8.71
C PHE A 430 -10.12 -3.79 -9.12
N LEU A 431 -10.43 -2.54 -9.42
CA LEU A 431 -9.47 -1.49 -9.76
C LEU A 431 -9.94 -0.16 -9.21
N ILE A 432 -9.00 0.60 -8.65
CA ILE A 432 -9.22 1.99 -8.24
C ILE A 432 -8.01 2.83 -8.65
N GLY A 433 -8.24 4.03 -9.16
CA GLY A 433 -7.17 4.88 -9.66
C GLY A 433 -7.51 6.35 -9.75
N LEU A 434 -6.47 7.12 -10.04
CA LEU A 434 -6.54 8.51 -10.43
C LEU A 434 -6.63 8.60 -11.94
N ARG A 435 -7.45 9.52 -12.42
CA ARG A 435 -7.67 9.78 -13.83
C ARG A 435 -7.50 11.24 -14.12
N TRP A 436 -6.76 11.53 -15.18
CA TRP A 436 -6.73 12.86 -15.78
C TRP A 436 -7.34 12.77 -17.18
N ARG A 437 -8.13 13.76 -17.58
CA ARG A 437 -8.70 13.86 -18.93
C ARG A 437 -8.54 15.27 -19.49
N TYR A 438 -8.48 15.38 -20.81
CA TYR A 438 -8.42 16.68 -21.49
C TYR A 438 -9.56 16.83 -22.50
N PRO A 439 -10.73 17.34 -22.08
CA PRO A 439 -11.88 17.48 -22.97
C PRO A 439 -11.67 18.66 -23.93
N LYS A 440 -11.47 18.36 -25.22
CA LYS A 440 -11.31 19.35 -26.29
C LYS A 440 -12.27 19.06 -27.45
N GLY A 441 -13.38 19.79 -27.46
CA GLY A 441 -14.42 19.64 -28.48
C GLY A 441 -15.10 18.27 -28.38
N ARG A 442 -14.90 17.43 -29.40
CA ARG A 442 -15.41 16.05 -29.43
C ARG A 442 -14.45 15.02 -28.86
N TRP A 443 -13.20 15.38 -28.61
CA TRP A 443 -12.15 14.47 -28.15
C TRP A 443 -11.94 14.62 -26.65
N GLU A 444 -11.75 13.50 -25.97
CA GLU A 444 -11.42 13.42 -24.55
C GLU A 444 -10.34 12.36 -24.33
N PRO A 445 -9.07 12.66 -24.66
CA PRO A 445 -7.93 11.87 -24.22
C PRO A 445 -7.83 11.86 -22.69
N SER A 446 -7.24 10.79 -22.17
CA SER A 446 -7.16 10.50 -20.76
C SER A 446 -5.92 9.68 -20.41
N VAL A 447 -5.47 9.85 -19.17
CA VAL A 447 -4.39 9.07 -18.55
C VAL A 447 -4.91 8.54 -17.22
N VAL A 448 -4.58 7.29 -16.90
CA VAL A 448 -4.97 6.62 -15.66
C VAL A 448 -3.74 6.05 -14.96
N LEU A 449 -3.69 6.24 -13.64
CA LEU A 449 -2.78 5.57 -12.72
C LEU A 449 -3.61 4.90 -11.63
N GLY A 450 -3.56 3.57 -11.54
CA GLY A 450 -4.40 2.83 -10.61
C GLY A 450 -3.71 1.66 -9.93
N TYR A 451 -4.40 1.12 -8.93
CA TYR A 451 -4.09 -0.13 -8.26
C TYR A 451 -5.23 -1.11 -8.52
N GLY A 452 -4.89 -2.37 -8.80
CA GLY A 452 -5.87 -3.40 -9.09
C GLY A 452 -5.53 -4.75 -8.48
N VAL A 453 -6.60 -5.52 -8.25
CA VAL A 453 -6.55 -6.93 -7.84
C VAL A 453 -7.40 -7.74 -8.81
N HIS A 454 -6.81 -8.74 -9.45
CA HIS A 454 -7.53 -9.67 -10.32
C HIS A 454 -7.32 -11.10 -9.83
N ARG A 455 -8.41 -11.79 -9.49
CA ARG A 455 -8.40 -13.14 -8.92
C ARG A 455 -9.17 -14.07 -9.82
N PHE A 456 -8.59 -15.24 -10.07
CA PHE A 456 -9.26 -16.39 -10.66
C PHE A 456 -8.92 -17.62 -9.82
N SER A 457 -9.92 -18.25 -9.20
CA SER A 457 -9.70 -19.38 -8.30
C SER A 457 -10.60 -20.56 -8.57
N PHE A 458 -10.03 -21.74 -8.39
CA PHE A 458 -10.71 -23.03 -8.44
C PHE A 458 -10.97 -23.52 -7.01
N GLY A 459 -12.18 -24.04 -6.78
CA GLY A 459 -12.53 -24.81 -5.59
C GLY A 459 -12.00 -26.24 -5.64
N VAL A 460 -12.42 -27.06 -4.69
CA VAL A 460 -12.17 -28.51 -4.68
C VAL A 460 -13.36 -29.23 -5.31
N SER A 461 -13.11 -30.35 -5.99
CA SER A 461 -14.18 -31.20 -6.52
C SER A 461 -14.66 -32.18 -5.44
N GLY A 462 -15.89 -31.99 -4.97
CA GLY A 462 -16.51 -32.89 -3.98
C GLY A 462 -15.84 -32.92 -2.60
N PRO A 463 -16.32 -33.81 -1.69
CA PRO A 463 -15.68 -34.04 -0.40
C PRO A 463 -14.31 -34.71 -0.59
N PRO A 464 -13.32 -34.45 0.28
CA PRO A 464 -12.00 -35.07 0.19
C PRO A 464 -12.09 -36.59 0.40
N VAL A 465 -11.72 -37.36 -0.63
CA VAL A 465 -11.60 -38.82 -0.57
C VAL A 465 -10.12 -39.19 -0.46
N LEU A 466 -9.79 -40.15 0.41
CA LEU A 466 -8.39 -40.54 0.61
C LEU A 466 -7.84 -41.21 -0.66
N GLY A 467 -6.76 -40.65 -1.21
CA GLY A 467 -6.12 -41.16 -2.42
C GLY A 467 -6.63 -40.56 -3.74
N GLU A 468 -7.67 -39.73 -3.72
CA GLU A 468 -8.14 -39.00 -4.91
C GLU A 468 -7.57 -37.57 -4.94
N ASP A 469 -7.09 -37.15 -6.12
CA ASP A 469 -6.72 -35.74 -6.35
C ASP A 469 -7.98 -34.93 -6.68
N ASN A 470 -8.55 -34.29 -5.67
CA ASN A 470 -9.73 -33.42 -5.82
C ASN A 470 -9.36 -31.96 -6.14
N THR A 471 -8.15 -31.71 -6.64
CA THR A 471 -7.71 -30.38 -7.08
C THR A 471 -7.88 -30.20 -8.59
N ALA A 472 -7.95 -28.96 -9.05
CA ALA A 472 -8.14 -28.68 -10.48
C ALA A 472 -6.92 -29.05 -11.35
N GLY A 473 -5.78 -29.39 -10.76
CA GLY A 473 -4.52 -29.60 -11.49
C GLY A 473 -3.98 -28.35 -12.20
N VAL A 474 -4.56 -27.17 -11.93
CA VAL A 474 -4.17 -25.87 -12.49
C VAL A 474 -4.12 -24.86 -11.34
N PRO A 475 -3.10 -23.99 -11.27
CA PRO A 475 -2.99 -23.02 -10.17
C PRO A 475 -4.11 -21.97 -10.23
N SER A 476 -4.65 -21.64 -9.06
CA SER A 476 -5.39 -20.39 -8.88
C SER A 476 -4.43 -19.21 -8.97
N VAL A 477 -4.87 -18.11 -9.57
CA VAL A 477 -4.06 -16.89 -9.74
C VAL A 477 -4.68 -15.71 -8.98
N LYS A 478 -3.83 -14.85 -8.43
CA LYS A 478 -4.23 -13.59 -7.82
C LYS A 478 -3.19 -12.53 -8.15
N TYR A 479 -3.51 -11.69 -9.11
CA TYR A 479 -2.67 -10.58 -9.54
C TYR A 479 -2.93 -9.37 -8.66
N GLU A 480 -1.87 -8.83 -8.06
CA GLU A 480 -1.88 -7.48 -7.47
C GLU A 480 -0.93 -6.62 -8.31
N PHE A 481 -1.44 -5.52 -8.83
CA PHE A 481 -0.72 -4.75 -9.84
C PHE A 481 -0.96 -3.24 -9.74
N VAL A 482 0.03 -2.48 -10.18
CA VAL A 482 -0.13 -1.08 -10.55
C VAL A 482 -0.45 -0.99 -12.03
N ARG A 483 -1.43 -0.16 -12.40
CA ARG A 483 -1.86 0.06 -13.78
C ARG A 483 -1.52 1.48 -14.21
N VAL A 484 -0.86 1.62 -15.36
CA VAL A 484 -0.62 2.90 -16.02
C VAL A 484 -1.13 2.81 -17.44
N GLY A 485 -2.07 3.67 -17.81
CA GLY A 485 -2.74 3.59 -19.09
C GLY A 485 -3.11 4.92 -19.69
N GLY A 486 -3.33 4.90 -20.99
CA GLY A 486 -3.87 6.00 -21.76
C GLY A 486 -5.13 5.56 -22.49
N GLY A 487 -6.04 6.48 -22.72
CA GLY A 487 -7.22 6.22 -23.52
C GLY A 487 -7.82 7.48 -24.08
N PHE A 488 -8.82 7.34 -24.94
CA PHE A 488 -9.60 8.46 -25.44
C PHE A 488 -11.06 8.08 -25.56
N ARG A 489 -11.91 9.10 -25.51
CA ARG A 489 -13.32 9.05 -25.92
C ARG A 489 -13.54 10.10 -27.00
N VAL A 490 -14.24 9.75 -28.06
CA VAL A 490 -14.59 10.68 -29.14
C VAL A 490 -16.08 10.58 -29.48
N GLU A 491 -16.72 11.74 -29.59
CA GLU A 491 -18.11 11.87 -30.03
C GLU A 491 -18.16 12.09 -31.55
N ILE A 492 -18.95 11.28 -32.24
CA ILE A 492 -19.04 11.20 -33.70
C ILE A 492 -20.49 11.52 -34.13
N GLY A 493 -20.61 12.28 -35.22
CA GLY A 493 -21.88 12.68 -35.82
C GLY A 493 -22.37 14.08 -35.40
N LYS A 494 -23.33 14.63 -36.17
CA LYS A 494 -23.81 16.02 -36.02
C LYS A 494 -24.45 16.32 -34.66
N GLN A 495 -25.00 15.30 -33.98
CA GLN A 495 -25.58 15.43 -32.64
C GLN A 495 -24.85 14.60 -31.59
N LYS A 496 -23.61 14.17 -31.87
CA LYS A 496 -22.81 13.35 -30.93
C LYS A 496 -23.50 12.03 -30.54
N LEU A 497 -24.32 11.49 -31.44
CA LEU A 497 -25.09 10.25 -31.22
C LEU A 497 -24.18 9.04 -31.04
N PHE A 498 -23.05 8.98 -31.74
CA PHE A 498 -22.13 7.86 -31.68
C PHE A 498 -20.91 8.22 -30.85
N ILE A 499 -20.45 7.27 -30.04
CA ILE A 499 -19.29 7.42 -29.19
C ILE A 499 -18.33 6.30 -29.53
N LEU A 500 -17.05 6.63 -29.67
CA LEU A 500 -15.98 5.66 -29.79
C LEU A 500 -15.00 5.89 -28.65
N GLY A 501 -14.64 4.83 -27.93
CA GLY A 501 -13.64 4.86 -26.88
C GLY A 501 -12.59 3.79 -27.10
N ALA A 502 -11.34 4.10 -26.77
CA ALA A 502 -10.31 3.09 -26.69
C ALA A 502 -9.35 3.37 -25.54
N SER A 503 -8.78 2.34 -24.94
CA SER A 503 -7.73 2.47 -23.93
C SER A 503 -6.73 1.33 -24.00
N ILE A 504 -5.50 1.61 -23.61
CA ILE A 504 -4.44 0.63 -23.42
C ILE A 504 -3.69 0.93 -22.13
N ALA A 505 -3.32 -0.10 -21.39
CA ALA A 505 -2.58 0.06 -20.14
C ALA A 505 -1.57 -1.06 -19.91
N PHE A 506 -0.48 -0.69 -19.25
CA PHE A 506 0.47 -1.63 -18.67
C PHE A 506 0.07 -1.98 -17.23
N ARG A 507 0.24 -3.25 -16.84
CA ARG A 507 -0.01 -3.77 -15.50
C ARG A 507 1.30 -4.31 -14.92
N GLY A 508 1.94 -3.53 -14.06
CA GLY A 508 3.12 -3.97 -13.32
C GLY A 508 2.69 -4.83 -12.14
N THR A 509 2.84 -6.15 -12.27
CA THR A 509 2.40 -7.12 -11.26
C THR A 509 3.50 -7.35 -10.23
N PHE A 510 3.14 -7.28 -8.95
CA PHE A 510 4.07 -7.52 -7.84
C PHE A 510 3.66 -8.70 -6.95
N SER A 511 2.51 -9.32 -7.24
CA SER A 511 2.08 -10.59 -6.64
C SER A 511 1.27 -11.37 -7.66
N VAL A 512 1.53 -12.69 -7.77
CA VAL A 512 0.86 -13.61 -8.70
C VAL A 512 -0.06 -14.62 -8.01
N GLY A 513 -0.05 -14.64 -6.67
CA GLY A 513 -0.96 -15.48 -5.89
C GLY A 513 -0.59 -16.96 -5.91
N GLY A 514 -1.57 -17.84 -6.18
CA GLY A 514 -1.44 -19.28 -5.99
C GLY A 514 -0.36 -19.94 -6.86
N ILE A 515 -0.13 -19.43 -8.07
CA ILE A 515 0.97 -19.89 -8.94
C ILE A 515 2.35 -19.56 -8.35
N GLY A 516 2.47 -18.50 -7.55
CA GLY A 516 3.68 -18.07 -6.85
C GLY A 516 3.98 -18.82 -5.55
N THR A 517 3.38 -20.01 -5.34
CA THR A 517 3.54 -20.78 -4.10
C THR A 517 4.54 -21.91 -4.28
N ASN A 518 5.08 -22.44 -3.18
CA ASN A 518 6.01 -23.59 -3.20
C ASN A 518 5.40 -24.88 -3.78
N VAL A 519 4.08 -24.93 -3.98
CA VAL A 519 3.39 -26.06 -4.63
C VAL A 519 3.49 -25.95 -6.16
N TRP A 520 3.72 -24.75 -6.69
CA TRP A 520 3.81 -24.45 -8.11
C TRP A 520 5.18 -23.85 -8.43
N PHE A 521 5.29 -22.52 -8.48
CA PHE A 521 6.49 -21.80 -8.89
C PHE A 521 6.81 -20.68 -7.89
N PRO A 522 7.62 -20.92 -6.85
CA PRO A 522 7.84 -19.95 -5.77
C PRO A 522 8.51 -18.64 -6.23
N GLU A 523 9.27 -18.68 -7.33
CA GLU A 523 9.97 -17.53 -7.90
C GLU A 523 9.25 -16.93 -9.12
N ALA A 524 7.96 -17.26 -9.31
CA ALA A 524 7.18 -16.76 -10.43
C ALA A 524 6.98 -15.25 -10.37
N LYS A 525 7.24 -14.59 -11.50
CA LYS A 525 6.99 -13.18 -11.75
C LYS A 525 6.05 -13.03 -12.92
N ALA A 526 5.33 -11.92 -12.97
CA ALA A 526 4.48 -11.61 -14.12
C ALA A 526 4.50 -10.12 -14.43
N ASN A 527 4.15 -9.79 -15.66
CA ASN A 527 3.72 -8.46 -16.06
C ASN A 527 2.51 -8.60 -16.98
N GLY A 528 1.69 -7.57 -17.07
CA GLY A 528 0.50 -7.61 -17.90
C GLY A 528 0.25 -6.36 -18.72
N MET A 529 -0.74 -6.48 -19.59
CA MET A 529 -1.31 -5.37 -20.34
C MET A 529 -2.82 -5.57 -20.46
N ASP A 530 -3.54 -4.49 -20.64
CA ASP A 530 -4.93 -4.52 -21.06
C ASP A 530 -5.21 -3.52 -22.17
N ALA A 531 -6.18 -3.85 -23.01
CA ALA A 531 -6.71 -3.00 -24.06
C ALA A 531 -8.24 -3.10 -24.06
N LEU A 532 -8.91 -1.98 -24.35
CA LEU A 532 -10.36 -1.91 -24.45
C LEU A 532 -10.75 -1.06 -25.65
N LEU A 533 -11.76 -1.52 -26.38
CA LEU A 533 -12.46 -0.79 -27.43
C LEU A 533 -13.94 -0.70 -27.06
N MET A 534 -14.54 0.47 -27.20
CA MET A 534 -15.94 0.72 -26.86
C MET A 534 -16.62 1.51 -27.97
N MET A 535 -17.83 1.10 -28.31
CA MET A 535 -18.76 1.86 -29.13
C MET A 535 -20.00 2.18 -28.29
N GLY A 536 -20.43 3.43 -28.33
CA GLY A 536 -21.57 3.91 -27.57
C GLY A 536 -22.60 4.59 -28.45
N PHE A 537 -23.86 4.52 -28.02
CA PHE A 537 -24.97 5.27 -28.58
C PHE A 537 -25.56 6.19 -27.51
N ALA A 538 -25.48 7.50 -27.73
CA ALA A 538 -25.97 8.51 -26.81
C ALA A 538 -27.50 8.61 -26.86
N LEU A 539 -28.11 8.60 -25.68
CA LEU A 539 -29.53 8.74 -25.42
C LEU A 539 -29.82 10.08 -24.71
N PRO A 540 -31.09 10.54 -24.69
CA PRO A 540 -31.47 11.73 -23.96
C PRO A 540 -31.08 11.68 -22.48
N LYS A 541 -30.89 12.86 -21.87
CA LYS A 541 -30.58 13.02 -20.43
C LYS A 541 -29.24 12.42 -19.96
N GLY A 542 -28.31 12.19 -20.88
CA GLY A 542 -26.96 11.71 -20.56
C GLY A 542 -26.83 10.19 -20.44
N PHE A 543 -27.87 9.43 -20.82
CA PHE A 543 -27.76 7.98 -20.90
C PHE A 543 -26.99 7.57 -22.16
N GLU A 544 -26.30 6.43 -22.11
CA GLU A 544 -25.60 5.83 -23.23
C GLU A 544 -25.81 4.31 -23.20
N ILE A 545 -25.98 3.68 -24.36
CA ILE A 545 -25.83 2.23 -24.51
C ILE A 545 -24.41 1.98 -25.00
N ARG A 546 -23.66 1.08 -24.36
CA ARG A 546 -22.25 0.80 -24.68
C ARG A 546 -22.04 -0.67 -25.02
N LEU A 547 -21.42 -0.93 -26.16
CA LEU A 547 -20.86 -2.22 -26.53
C LEU A 547 -19.34 -2.12 -26.43
N SER A 548 -18.69 -3.02 -25.71
CA SER A 548 -17.23 -3.01 -25.56
C SER A 548 -16.61 -4.38 -25.70
N GLY A 549 -15.37 -4.41 -26.17
CA GLY A 549 -14.49 -5.57 -26.16
C GLY A 549 -13.22 -5.24 -25.39
N ASP A 550 -12.78 -6.16 -24.54
CA ASP A 550 -11.54 -6.04 -23.78
C ASP A 550 -10.61 -7.23 -23.99
N TYR A 551 -9.30 -6.95 -23.95
CA TYR A 551 -8.25 -7.95 -23.99
C TYR A 551 -7.31 -7.71 -22.82
N ARG A 552 -7.06 -8.74 -22.01
CA ARG A 552 -6.11 -8.69 -20.89
C ARG A 552 -5.12 -9.83 -21.03
N ARG A 553 -3.84 -9.56 -20.77
CA ARG A 553 -2.76 -10.55 -20.83
C ARG A 553 -1.85 -10.42 -19.63
N TYR A 554 -1.45 -11.54 -19.05
CA TYR A 554 -0.35 -11.67 -18.10
C TYR A 554 0.68 -12.65 -18.66
N GLY A 555 1.91 -12.19 -18.86
CA GLY A 555 3.05 -13.02 -19.20
C GLY A 555 3.85 -13.36 -17.96
N PHE A 556 4.20 -14.63 -17.78
CA PHE A 556 4.92 -15.14 -16.62
C PHE A 556 6.34 -15.57 -16.97
N ASP A 557 7.25 -15.21 -16.08
CA ASP A 557 8.57 -15.83 -15.93
C ASP A 557 8.51 -16.71 -14.68
N LEU A 558 8.48 -18.03 -14.85
CA LEU A 558 8.22 -18.95 -13.74
C LEU A 558 9.45 -19.25 -12.89
N ASN A 559 10.65 -19.04 -13.44
CA ASN A 559 11.95 -19.19 -12.76
C ASN A 559 12.04 -20.49 -11.92
N PRO A 560 11.92 -21.68 -12.53
CA PRO A 560 11.93 -22.94 -11.78
C PRO A 560 13.26 -23.13 -11.05
N VAL A 561 13.22 -23.48 -9.76
CA VAL A 561 14.40 -23.75 -8.94
C VAL A 561 14.77 -25.24 -9.06
N PRO A 562 15.96 -25.59 -9.57
CA PRO A 562 16.38 -26.98 -9.70
C PRO A 562 16.36 -27.72 -8.35
N GLY A 563 15.79 -28.92 -8.34
CA GLY A 563 15.82 -29.84 -7.19
C GLY A 563 14.72 -29.63 -6.14
N GLU A 564 14.04 -28.47 -6.12
CA GLU A 564 12.98 -28.18 -5.15
C GLU A 564 11.58 -28.01 -5.78
N ALA A 565 11.50 -27.67 -7.07
CA ALA A 565 10.22 -27.45 -7.74
C ALA A 565 9.52 -28.78 -8.10
N PRO A 566 8.22 -28.94 -7.75
CA PRO A 566 7.44 -30.10 -8.17
C PRO A 566 7.10 -30.08 -9.68
N TYR A 567 7.20 -28.93 -10.34
CA TYR A 567 6.94 -28.73 -11.76
C TYR A 567 8.04 -27.90 -12.43
N VAL A 568 8.33 -28.15 -13.70
CA VAL A 568 9.33 -27.38 -14.46
C VAL A 568 8.74 -26.79 -15.76
N ALA A 569 8.61 -25.46 -15.79
CA ALA A 569 8.28 -24.68 -16.99
C ALA A 569 9.04 -23.35 -16.98
N GLY A 570 9.47 -22.88 -18.15
CA GLY A 570 10.17 -21.59 -18.28
C GLY A 570 9.24 -20.39 -18.11
N GLY A 571 8.02 -20.49 -18.64
CA GLY A 571 7.05 -19.41 -18.61
C GLY A 571 5.60 -19.87 -18.72
N ALA A 572 4.67 -18.93 -18.60
CA ALA A 572 3.26 -19.16 -18.84
C ALA A 572 2.58 -17.90 -19.40
N LEU A 573 1.41 -18.08 -19.97
CA LEU A 573 0.61 -17.03 -20.54
C LEU A 573 -0.85 -17.16 -20.10
N ASP A 574 -1.37 -16.12 -19.45
CA ASP A 574 -2.77 -16.02 -19.06
C ASP A 574 -3.43 -14.90 -19.86
N GLN A 575 -4.44 -15.23 -20.65
CA GLN A 575 -5.12 -14.31 -21.56
C GLN A 575 -6.61 -14.32 -21.31
N TYR A 576 -7.22 -13.14 -21.41
CA TYR A 576 -8.65 -12.94 -21.26
C TYR A 576 -9.15 -12.11 -22.45
N PHE A 577 -10.25 -12.55 -23.05
CA PHE A 577 -10.99 -11.79 -24.04
C PHE A 577 -12.41 -11.58 -23.50
N GLY A 578 -12.79 -10.32 -23.32
CA GLY A 578 -14.10 -9.93 -22.82
C GLY A 578 -14.94 -9.26 -23.91
N GLY A 579 -16.24 -9.53 -23.90
CA GLY A 579 -17.25 -8.74 -24.59
C GLY A 579 -18.30 -8.27 -23.59
N ALA A 580 -18.77 -7.04 -23.70
CA ALA A 580 -19.74 -6.48 -22.75
C ALA A 580 -20.76 -5.55 -23.41
N LEU A 581 -22.00 -5.63 -22.93
CA LEU A 581 -23.11 -4.74 -23.26
C LEU A 581 -23.60 -4.07 -21.97
N GLY A 582 -23.59 -2.75 -21.95
CA GLY A 582 -23.93 -1.98 -20.76
C GLY A 582 -24.75 -0.74 -21.03
N VAL A 583 -25.32 -0.21 -19.95
CA VAL A 583 -25.95 1.11 -19.92
C VAL A 583 -25.09 2.00 -19.05
N ALA A 584 -24.81 3.20 -19.54
CA ALA A 584 -24.10 4.21 -18.80
C ALA A 584 -24.94 5.48 -18.62
N TRP A 585 -24.64 6.21 -17.56
CA TRP A 585 -25.16 7.55 -17.31
C TRP A 585 -23.99 8.50 -17.09
N ARG A 586 -23.92 9.54 -17.92
CA ARG A 586 -22.85 10.52 -17.95
C ARG A 586 -23.41 11.93 -17.83
N ARG A 587 -22.95 12.70 -16.84
CA ARG A 587 -23.42 14.07 -16.58
C ARG A 587 -22.35 14.98 -16.03
#